data_AF-A0A2E4EIJ4-F1
#
_entry.id   AF-A0A2E4EIJ4-F1
#
_cell.length_a   1.000
_cell.length_b   1.000
_cell.length_c   1.000
_cell.angle_alpha   90.00
_cell.angle_beta   90.00
_cell.angle_gamma   90.00
#
_symmetry.space_group_name_H-M   'P 1'
#
loop_
_entity.id
_entity.type
_entity.pdbx_description
1 polymer ?
#
loop_
_entity_poly.entity_id
_entity_poly.type
_entity_poly.pdbx_seq_one_letter_code
_entity_poly.pdbx_strand_id
1 'polypeptide(L)'
;MLKIITQKKPANDPHGDFLYCENWVKSKFRYLSESQFSKLIRNKGFNPIPMNAFGASPCDILRNQTLFGSEGEKLIEGILYDDYYAQPDGSPRRSMAMIPGYWLTKGGDILDELLKGRSEYYQETILDAVQNRERILDAIEEEEPMNPLEVLFLGSGIQRDFHPSDGSSSLTPVAMDTEQGDVLIFFANTWHNR
;
A
#
# COMPACT_ATOMS: atom_id res chain seq x y z
N MET A 1 -12.31 -12.57 2.13
CA MET A 1 -12.21 -11.15 1.74
C MET A 1 -12.23 -10.26 2.97
N LEU A 2 -11.27 -9.33 3.02
CA LEU A 2 -11.20 -8.30 4.05
C LEU A 2 -12.26 -7.24 3.78
N LYS A 3 -12.98 -6.83 4.82
CA LYS A 3 -14.04 -5.83 4.69
C LYS A 3 -13.50 -4.47 5.09
N ILE A 4 -13.33 -3.60 4.10
CA ILE A 4 -12.69 -2.30 4.27
C ILE A 4 -13.62 -1.32 4.99
N ILE A 5 -13.13 -0.72 6.07
CA ILE A 5 -13.86 0.29 6.84
C ILE A 5 -13.71 1.66 6.15
N THR A 6 -14.84 2.37 6.05
CA THR A 6 -14.82 3.78 5.67
C THR A 6 -14.42 4.62 6.88
N GLN A 7 -13.34 5.37 6.75
CA GLN A 7 -12.75 6.21 7.76
C GLN A 7 -13.62 7.44 8.01
N LYS A 8 -13.71 7.83 9.29
CA LYS A 8 -14.50 9.00 9.71
C LYS A 8 -13.91 10.33 9.24
N LYS A 9 -12.61 10.35 8.95
CA LYS A 9 -11.88 11.51 8.42
C LYS A 9 -11.06 11.07 7.22
N PRO A 10 -10.96 11.89 6.16
CA PRO A 10 -10.05 11.64 5.06
C PRO A 10 -8.62 11.39 5.54
N ALA A 11 -7.89 10.56 4.81
CA ALA A 11 -6.44 10.59 4.87
C ALA A 11 -5.99 11.96 4.32
N ASN A 12 -5.68 12.90 5.18
CA ASN A 12 -4.94 14.11 4.80
C ASN A 12 -3.66 14.14 5.63
N ASP A 13 -2.52 14.30 4.96
CA ASP A 13 -1.26 14.60 5.64
C ASP A 13 -1.36 16.04 6.18
N PRO A 14 -0.99 16.32 7.44
CA PRO A 14 -1.00 17.70 7.96
C PRO A 14 -0.12 18.66 7.15
N HIS A 15 0.79 18.15 6.33
CA HIS A 15 1.72 18.92 5.52
C HIS A 15 1.49 18.76 4.01
N GLY A 16 0.50 18.00 3.56
CA GLY A 16 0.27 17.77 2.13
C GLY A 16 -1.01 17.03 1.78
N ASP A 17 -1.30 16.93 0.48
CA ASP A 17 -2.47 16.23 -0.04
C ASP A 17 -2.03 14.94 -0.71
N PHE A 18 -2.66 13.82 -0.34
CA PHE A 18 -2.49 12.58 -1.11
C PHE A 18 -3.05 12.80 -2.50
N LEU A 19 -2.34 12.26 -3.48
CA LEU A 19 -2.83 12.22 -4.84
C LEU A 19 -3.76 11.01 -4.98
N TYR A 20 -4.92 11.22 -5.59
CA TYR A 20 -5.89 10.18 -5.96
C TYR A 20 -6.73 10.74 -7.10
N CYS A 21 -7.26 9.85 -7.93
CA CYS A 21 -8.05 10.24 -9.09
C CYS A 21 -9.54 10.33 -8.75
N GLU A 22 -9.99 9.54 -7.76
CA GLU A 22 -11.37 9.55 -7.30
C GLU A 22 -11.50 9.90 -5.81
N ASN A 23 -12.39 10.86 -5.50
CA ASN A 23 -12.56 11.39 -4.15
C ASN A 23 -13.02 10.35 -3.11
N TRP A 24 -13.73 9.29 -3.51
CA TRP A 24 -14.22 8.28 -2.56
C TRP A 24 -13.06 7.50 -1.92
N VAL A 25 -11.93 7.38 -2.61
CA VAL A 25 -10.72 6.68 -2.14
C VAL A 25 -10.22 7.32 -0.84
N LYS A 26 -10.28 8.65 -0.70
CA LYS A 26 -9.86 9.38 0.52
C LYS A 26 -10.49 8.84 1.80
N SER A 27 -11.73 8.37 1.70
CA SER A 27 -12.49 7.86 2.83
C SER A 27 -12.11 6.43 3.21
N LYS A 28 -11.26 5.74 2.44
CA LYS A 28 -10.82 4.37 2.73
C LYS A 28 -9.52 4.34 3.53
N PHE A 29 -8.76 5.43 3.48
CA PHE A 29 -7.45 5.52 4.10
C PHE A 29 -7.46 6.47 5.29
N ARG A 30 -6.52 6.27 6.20
CA ARG A 30 -6.11 7.24 7.21
C ARG A 30 -4.60 7.44 7.16
N TYR A 31 -4.16 8.67 7.39
CA TYR A 31 -2.75 9.01 7.49
C TYR A 31 -2.09 8.27 8.66
N LEU A 32 -0.84 7.87 8.47
CA LEU A 32 0.06 7.41 9.53
C LEU A 32 1.25 8.35 9.62
N SER A 33 1.46 8.99 10.77
CA SER A 33 2.77 9.57 11.03
C SER A 33 3.82 8.47 11.16
N GLU A 34 5.09 8.80 10.95
CA GLU A 34 6.21 7.85 11.09
C GLU A 34 6.17 7.12 12.45
N SER A 35 5.93 7.86 13.54
CA SER A 35 5.79 7.26 14.88
C SER A 35 4.58 6.34 15.04
N GLN A 36 3.47 6.57 14.31
CA GLN A 36 2.30 5.70 14.32
C GLN A 36 2.54 4.45 13.49
N PHE A 37 3.19 4.61 12.34
CA PHE A 37 3.57 3.50 11.48
C PHE A 37 4.52 2.54 12.22
N SER A 38 5.61 3.04 12.80
CA SER A 38 6.55 2.25 13.59
C SER A 38 5.88 1.57 14.80
N LYS A 39 4.95 2.25 15.49
CA LYS A 39 4.16 1.64 16.58
C LYS A 39 3.26 0.50 16.11
N LEU A 40 2.66 0.61 14.93
CA LEU A 40 1.83 -0.45 14.34
C LEU A 40 2.68 -1.67 14.00
N ILE A 41 3.84 -1.49 13.36
CA ILE A 41 4.76 -2.60 13.02
C ILE A 41 5.25 -3.32 14.29
N ARG A 42 5.59 -2.56 15.34
CA ARG A 42 6.06 -3.11 16.63
C ARG A 42 4.96 -3.81 17.44
N ASN A 43 3.69 -3.70 17.05
CA ASN A 43 2.59 -4.33 17.77
C ASN A 43 2.60 -5.86 17.58
N LYS A 44 2.89 -6.59 18.66
CA LYS A 44 2.95 -8.06 18.68
C LYS A 44 1.59 -8.74 18.52
N GLY A 45 0.48 -8.00 18.60
CA GLY A 45 -0.86 -8.49 18.27
C GLY A 45 -1.10 -8.70 16.77
N PHE A 46 -0.14 -8.32 15.92
CA PHE A 46 -0.17 -8.49 14.47
C PHE A 46 1.06 -9.22 13.96
N ASN A 47 0.86 -10.01 12.91
CA ASN A 47 1.90 -10.48 12.02
C ASN A 47 1.99 -9.52 10.82
N PRO A 48 3.09 -8.76 10.65
CA PRO A 48 3.28 -7.96 9.45
C PRO A 48 3.70 -8.87 8.29
N ILE A 49 2.95 -8.87 7.19
CA ILE A 49 3.28 -9.65 5.99
C ILE A 49 3.44 -8.68 4.81
N PRO A 50 4.58 -8.69 4.09
CA PRO A 50 4.73 -7.98 2.83
C PRO A 50 3.66 -8.40 1.83
N MET A 51 2.90 -7.45 1.27
CA MET A 51 1.78 -7.79 0.38
C MET A 51 2.22 -8.39 -0.95
N ASN A 52 3.48 -8.15 -1.36
CA ASN A 52 4.11 -8.81 -2.51
C ASN A 52 4.22 -10.34 -2.36
N ALA A 53 4.02 -10.90 -1.17
CA ALA A 53 3.84 -12.34 -1.00
C ALA A 53 2.65 -12.87 -1.83
N PHE A 54 1.65 -12.04 -2.11
CA PHE A 54 0.37 -12.45 -2.72
C PHE A 54 0.19 -12.01 -4.18
N GLY A 55 1.22 -11.46 -4.83
CA GLY A 55 1.15 -11.03 -6.23
C GLY A 55 2.50 -10.59 -6.80
N ALA A 56 2.64 -10.60 -8.13
CA ALA A 56 3.89 -10.21 -8.81
C ALA A 56 4.05 -8.69 -8.95
N SER A 57 2.95 -7.94 -8.84
CA SER A 57 2.93 -6.49 -8.91
C SER A 57 1.89 -5.88 -7.97
N PRO A 58 2.01 -4.59 -7.60
CA PRO A 58 0.96 -3.80 -6.97
C PRO A 58 -0.45 -4.01 -7.54
N CYS A 59 -0.59 -4.06 -8.87
CA CYS A 59 -1.88 -4.31 -9.50
C CYS A 59 -2.38 -5.74 -9.26
N ASP A 60 -1.51 -6.75 -9.35
CA ASP A 60 -1.90 -8.15 -9.10
C ASP A 60 -2.33 -8.37 -7.66
N ILE A 61 -1.64 -7.71 -6.71
CA ILE A 61 -1.99 -7.72 -5.30
C ILE A 61 -3.40 -7.16 -5.10
N LEU A 62 -3.69 -5.99 -5.67
CA LEU A 62 -5.01 -5.36 -5.58
C LEU A 62 -6.10 -6.17 -6.29
N ARG A 63 -5.77 -6.90 -7.36
CA ARG A 63 -6.70 -7.81 -8.07
C ARG A 63 -6.96 -9.12 -7.33
N ASN A 64 -6.26 -9.39 -6.23
CA ASN A 64 -6.45 -10.60 -5.46
C ASN A 64 -7.87 -10.68 -4.89
N GLN A 65 -8.69 -11.54 -5.50
CA GLN A 65 -10.11 -11.69 -5.15
C GLN A 65 -10.34 -12.21 -3.74
N THR A 66 -9.40 -12.99 -3.19
CA THR A 66 -9.50 -13.49 -1.83
C THR A 66 -9.30 -12.37 -0.81
N LEU A 67 -8.41 -11.41 -1.09
CA LEU A 67 -8.11 -10.30 -0.20
C LEU A 67 -9.09 -9.14 -0.36
N PHE A 68 -9.29 -8.65 -1.59
CA PHE A 68 -10.06 -7.43 -1.89
C PHE A 68 -11.40 -7.65 -2.61
N GLY A 69 -11.63 -8.83 -3.19
CA GLY A 69 -12.79 -9.10 -4.05
C GLY A 69 -12.99 -8.04 -5.14
N SER A 70 -14.23 -7.59 -5.34
CA SER A 70 -14.58 -6.58 -6.35
C SER A 70 -14.12 -5.16 -6.00
N GLU A 71 -13.85 -4.87 -4.73
CA GLU A 71 -13.36 -3.54 -4.31
C GLU A 71 -11.92 -3.32 -4.76
N GLY A 72 -11.15 -4.39 -5.01
CA GLY A 72 -9.79 -4.32 -5.52
C GLY A 72 -9.68 -3.60 -6.86
N GLU A 73 -10.51 -3.99 -7.84
CA GLU A 73 -10.49 -3.35 -9.17
C GLU A 73 -10.97 -1.89 -9.09
N LYS A 74 -12.00 -1.60 -8.28
CA LYS A 74 -12.43 -0.22 -8.05
C LYS A 74 -11.33 0.63 -7.43
N LEU A 75 -10.59 0.09 -6.44
CA LEU A 75 -9.46 0.78 -5.83
C LEU A 75 -8.38 1.08 -6.86
N ILE A 76 -8.06 0.13 -7.75
CA ILE A 76 -7.12 0.35 -8.86
C ILE A 76 -7.58 1.52 -9.73
N GLU A 77 -8.85 1.52 -10.16
CA GLU A 77 -9.42 2.59 -10.99
C GLU A 77 -9.33 3.95 -10.29
N GLY A 78 -9.63 4.01 -8.98
CA GLY A 78 -9.62 5.26 -8.21
C GLY A 78 -8.22 5.83 -7.90
N ILE A 79 -7.15 5.04 -8.07
CA ILE A 79 -5.77 5.43 -7.74
C ILE A 79 -4.83 5.45 -8.95
N LEU A 80 -5.22 4.92 -10.11
CA LEU A 80 -4.41 5.02 -11.33
C LEU A 80 -4.50 6.43 -11.90
N TYR A 81 -3.34 7.07 -12.12
CA TYR A 81 -3.29 8.34 -12.84
C TYR A 81 -3.84 8.18 -14.27
N ASP A 82 -4.49 9.24 -14.75
CA ASP A 82 -5.06 9.28 -16.11
C ASP A 82 -3.98 9.27 -17.20
N ASP A 83 -2.79 9.80 -16.88
CA ASP A 83 -1.66 9.90 -17.81
C ASP A 83 -0.90 8.57 -17.95
N TYR A 84 -0.39 8.34 -19.17
CA TYR A 84 0.39 7.16 -19.53
C TYR A 84 1.86 7.52 -19.76
N TYR A 85 2.77 6.63 -19.39
CA TYR A 85 4.15 6.65 -19.85
C TYR A 85 4.44 5.40 -20.70
N ALA A 86 5.35 5.55 -21.67
CA ALA A 86 5.85 4.41 -22.44
C ALA A 86 6.97 3.73 -21.67
N GLN A 87 6.83 2.43 -21.44
CA GLN A 87 7.92 1.60 -20.91
C GLN A 87 9.07 1.47 -21.93
N PRO A 88 10.27 0.99 -21.53
CA PRO A 88 11.37 0.75 -22.46
C PRO A 88 11.03 -0.19 -23.63
N ASP A 89 10.02 -1.05 -23.47
CA ASP A 89 9.50 -1.95 -24.50
C ASP A 89 8.41 -1.31 -25.39
N GLY A 90 8.08 -0.03 -25.17
CA GLY A 90 7.07 0.73 -25.90
C GLY A 90 5.63 0.53 -25.42
N SER A 91 5.39 -0.33 -24.43
CA SER A 91 4.05 -0.55 -23.90
C SER A 91 3.57 0.65 -23.04
N PRO A 92 2.31 1.09 -23.18
CA PRO A 92 1.77 2.16 -22.33
C PRO A 92 1.48 1.62 -20.93
N ARG A 93 1.83 2.40 -19.91
CA ARG A 93 1.54 2.07 -18.51
C ARG A 93 1.05 3.29 -17.75
N ARG A 94 0.11 3.05 -16.85
CA ARG A 94 -0.37 4.04 -15.87
C ARG A 94 0.35 3.84 -14.55
N SER A 95 0.79 4.93 -13.94
CA SER A 95 1.28 4.92 -12.57
C SER A 95 0.11 4.99 -11.59
N MET A 96 0.36 4.58 -10.36
CA MET A 96 -0.59 4.55 -9.26
C MET A 96 -0.21 5.64 -8.27
N ALA A 97 -1.20 6.34 -7.74
CA ALA A 97 -1.00 7.33 -6.70
C ALA A 97 -0.63 6.70 -5.35
N MET A 98 -0.93 5.42 -5.16
CA MET A 98 -0.54 4.64 -4.00
C MET A 98 -0.35 3.17 -4.34
N ILE A 99 0.53 2.48 -3.61
CA ILE A 99 0.83 1.05 -3.79
C ILE A 99 0.66 0.28 -2.47
N PRO A 100 0.22 -0.99 -2.51
CA PRO A 100 0.17 -1.85 -1.32
C PRO A 100 1.58 -2.18 -0.83
N GLY A 101 1.81 -2.04 0.48
CA GLY A 101 3.08 -2.37 1.12
C GLY A 101 2.97 -3.58 2.03
N TYR A 102 2.21 -3.47 3.12
CA TYR A 102 2.15 -4.48 4.18
C TYR A 102 0.72 -4.82 4.59
N TRP A 103 0.49 -6.08 4.98
CA TRP A 103 -0.72 -6.52 5.65
C TRP A 103 -0.37 -6.89 7.09
N LEU A 104 -0.87 -6.10 8.05
CA LEU A 104 -0.77 -6.39 9.48
C LEU A 104 -1.94 -7.28 9.87
N THR A 105 -1.71 -8.59 9.92
CA THR A 105 -2.77 -9.58 10.09
C THR A 105 -2.83 -10.17 11.50
N LYS A 106 -4.05 -10.50 11.94
CA LYS A 106 -4.28 -11.33 13.14
C LYS A 106 -4.40 -12.83 12.80
N GLY A 107 -4.25 -13.19 11.53
CA GLY A 107 -4.57 -14.51 11.01
C GLY A 107 -6.05 -14.69 10.72
N GLY A 108 -6.47 -15.95 10.64
CA GLY A 108 -7.86 -16.35 10.40
C GLY A 108 -8.14 -16.72 8.94
N ASP A 109 -9.42 -17.00 8.67
CA ASP A 109 -9.89 -17.71 7.46
C ASP A 109 -9.37 -17.12 6.13
N ILE A 110 -9.20 -15.80 6.05
CA ILE A 110 -8.74 -15.13 4.83
C ILE A 110 -7.27 -15.44 4.55
N LEU A 111 -6.43 -15.42 5.60
CA LEU A 111 -5.02 -15.79 5.48
C LEU A 111 -4.91 -17.27 5.16
N ASP A 112 -5.68 -18.11 5.83
CA ASP A 112 -5.69 -19.55 5.62
C ASP A 112 -6.08 -19.89 4.16
N GLU A 113 -7.08 -19.21 3.59
CA GLU A 113 -7.46 -19.43 2.19
C GLU A 113 -6.40 -18.91 1.21
N LEU A 114 -5.68 -17.81 1.53
CA LEU A 114 -4.57 -17.31 0.70
C LEU A 114 -3.36 -18.26 0.69
N LEU A 115 -3.17 -19.02 1.77
CA LEU A 115 -2.08 -19.97 1.92
C LEU A 115 -2.43 -21.39 1.48
N LYS A 116 -3.71 -21.65 1.21
CA LYS A 116 -4.19 -22.95 0.74
C LYS A 116 -3.48 -23.38 -0.54
N GLY A 117 -2.90 -24.58 -0.49
CA GLY A 117 -2.12 -25.14 -1.60
C GLY A 117 -0.70 -24.58 -1.75
N ARG A 118 -0.24 -23.70 -0.84
CA ARG A 118 1.17 -23.30 -0.74
C ARG A 118 1.96 -24.34 0.05
N SER A 119 3.21 -24.57 -0.34
CA SER A 119 4.12 -25.46 0.38
C SER A 119 4.34 -25.02 1.82
N GLU A 120 4.56 -25.95 2.75
CA GLU A 120 4.88 -25.68 4.16
C GLU A 120 6.03 -24.68 4.31
N TYR A 121 7.13 -24.88 3.58
CA TYR A 121 8.28 -23.96 3.57
C TYR A 121 7.91 -22.51 3.24
N TYR A 122 6.98 -22.31 2.29
CA TYR A 122 6.51 -20.97 1.93
C TYR A 122 5.70 -20.35 3.07
N GLN A 123 4.83 -21.14 3.70
CA GLN A 123 4.02 -20.67 4.82
C GLN A 123 4.90 -20.32 6.03
N GLU A 124 5.90 -21.16 6.35
CA GLU A 124 6.86 -20.89 7.43
C GLU A 124 7.64 -19.59 7.19
N THR A 125 8.03 -19.32 5.94
CA THR A 125 8.78 -18.10 5.59
C THR A 125 7.90 -16.85 5.62
N ILE A 126 6.69 -16.91 5.04
CA ILE A 126 5.79 -15.76 4.95
C ILE A 126 5.15 -15.42 6.29
N LEU A 127 4.90 -16.42 7.14
CA LEU A 127 4.24 -16.23 8.42
C LEU A 127 5.19 -15.94 9.59
N ASP A 128 6.51 -15.91 9.37
CA ASP A 128 7.45 -15.56 10.44
C ASP A 128 7.30 -14.10 10.86
N ALA A 129 6.48 -13.90 11.90
CA ALA A 129 6.17 -12.58 12.43
C ALA A 129 7.38 -11.89 13.05
N VAL A 130 8.38 -12.62 13.53
CA VAL A 130 9.60 -12.01 14.11
C VAL A 130 10.46 -11.50 12.99
N GLN A 131 10.79 -12.37 12.03
CA GLN A 131 11.64 -12.03 10.89
C GLN A 131 11.03 -10.91 10.03
N ASN A 132 9.72 -10.98 9.72
CA ASN A 132 9.08 -9.92 8.93
C ASN A 132 9.13 -8.58 9.65
N ARG A 133 8.91 -8.58 10.97
CA ARG A 133 8.93 -7.33 11.75
C ARG A 133 10.32 -6.74 11.80
N GLU A 134 11.35 -7.54 12.04
CA GLU A 134 12.74 -7.10 12.05
C GLU A 134 13.10 -6.48 10.71
N ARG A 135 12.88 -7.19 9.59
CA ARG A 135 13.13 -6.67 8.24
C ARG A 135 12.46 -5.33 7.96
N ILE A 136 11.20 -5.17 8.34
CA ILE A 136 10.46 -3.92 8.10
C ILE A 136 11.01 -2.79 8.97
N LEU A 137 11.38 -3.06 10.22
CA LEU A 137 11.93 -2.05 11.10
C LEU A 137 13.34 -1.63 10.67
N ASP A 138 14.17 -2.59 10.26
CA ASP A 138 15.49 -2.32 9.72
C ASP A 138 15.37 -1.45 8.45
N ALA A 139 14.47 -1.80 7.53
CA ALA A 139 14.23 -0.99 6.32
C ALA A 139 13.76 0.45 6.62
N ILE A 140 13.00 0.65 7.70
CA ILE A 140 12.60 1.99 8.16
C ILE A 140 13.81 2.74 8.75
N GLU A 141 14.59 2.08 9.61
CA GLU A 141 15.74 2.67 10.31
C GLU A 141 16.91 2.99 9.36
N GLU A 142 17.10 2.18 8.31
CA GLU A 142 18.15 2.35 7.29
C GLU A 142 17.71 3.21 6.10
N GLU A 143 16.45 3.67 6.07
CA GLU A 143 15.85 4.41 4.96
C GLU A 143 16.03 3.68 3.61
N GLU A 144 15.81 2.35 3.62
CA GLU A 144 15.98 1.54 2.42
C GLU A 144 15.08 2.06 1.29
N PRO A 145 15.64 2.24 0.07
CA PRO A 145 14.83 2.67 -1.06
C PRO A 145 13.80 1.59 -1.42
N MET A 146 12.60 2.01 -1.81
CA MET A 146 11.61 1.10 -2.37
C MET A 146 12.18 0.30 -3.55
N ASN A 147 11.63 -0.89 -3.76
CA ASN A 147 12.11 -1.72 -4.85
C ASN A 147 11.82 -1.07 -6.22
N PRO A 148 12.63 -1.35 -7.26
CA PRO A 148 12.47 -0.69 -8.56
C PRO A 148 11.08 -0.89 -9.21
N LEU A 149 10.43 -2.02 -8.97
CA LEU A 149 9.10 -2.29 -9.52
C LEU A 149 8.04 -1.41 -8.87
N GLU A 150 8.09 -1.26 -7.54
CA GLU A 150 7.24 -0.37 -6.75
C GLU A 150 7.43 1.09 -7.19
N VAL A 151 8.67 1.54 -7.39
CA VAL A 151 8.97 2.87 -7.92
C VAL A 151 8.34 3.08 -9.30
N LEU A 152 8.47 2.09 -10.20
CA LEU A 152 7.86 2.15 -11.54
C LEU A 152 6.33 2.22 -11.49
N PHE A 153 5.71 1.52 -10.54
CA PHE A 153 4.26 1.60 -10.34
C PHE A 153 3.85 2.91 -9.68
N LEU A 154 4.58 3.38 -8.68
CA LEU A 154 4.21 4.57 -7.91
C LEU A 154 4.33 5.85 -8.73
N GLY A 155 5.14 5.86 -9.80
CA GLY A 155 5.32 7.04 -10.65
C GLY A 155 5.93 8.22 -9.88
N SER A 156 6.28 9.29 -10.59
CA SER A 156 6.91 10.45 -9.95
C SER A 156 5.95 11.32 -9.12
N GLY A 157 4.70 10.91 -8.93
CA GLY A 157 3.73 11.65 -8.12
C GLY A 157 3.41 13.05 -8.65
N ILE A 158 3.63 13.33 -9.93
CA ILE A 158 3.30 14.62 -10.54
C ILE A 158 2.21 14.36 -11.57
N GLN A 159 0.94 14.61 -11.20
CA GLN A 159 -0.07 14.86 -12.24
C GLN A 159 0.40 16.06 -13.05
N ARG A 160 0.08 16.08 -14.35
CA ARG A 160 0.53 17.10 -15.32
C ARG A 160 0.36 18.56 -14.85
N ASP A 161 -0.53 18.80 -13.89
CA ASP A 161 -0.87 20.11 -13.34
C ASP A 161 -0.05 20.54 -12.10
N PHE A 162 0.82 19.68 -11.54
CA PHE A 162 1.70 20.04 -10.42
C PHE A 162 3.12 20.35 -10.90
N HIS A 163 3.55 21.62 -10.85
CA HIS A 163 4.91 21.98 -11.25
C HIS A 163 5.88 21.90 -10.06
N PRO A 164 7.12 21.39 -10.20
CA PRO A 164 8.11 21.36 -9.11
C PRO A 164 8.48 22.73 -8.50
N SER A 165 8.10 23.84 -9.14
CA SER A 165 8.22 25.18 -8.54
C SER A 165 7.19 25.44 -7.44
N ASP A 166 6.06 24.74 -7.51
CA ASP A 166 4.85 25.03 -6.73
C ASP A 166 4.79 24.17 -5.46
N GLY A 167 5.66 23.16 -5.35
CA GLY A 167 5.66 22.20 -4.26
C GLY A 167 6.75 21.13 -4.35
N SER A 168 6.62 20.10 -3.52
CA SER A 168 7.48 18.92 -3.52
C SER A 168 6.66 17.66 -3.22
N SER A 169 7.08 16.52 -3.73
CA SER A 169 6.44 15.22 -3.46
C SER A 169 7.20 14.43 -2.40
N SER A 170 6.48 13.71 -1.53
CA SER A 170 7.06 12.68 -0.66
C SER A 170 6.20 11.41 -0.68
N LEU A 171 6.74 10.34 -0.08
CA LEU A 171 6.00 9.10 0.12
C LEU A 171 5.56 8.98 1.56
N THR A 172 4.27 8.82 1.75
CA THR A 172 3.67 8.77 3.08
C THR A 172 2.95 7.44 3.28
N PRO A 173 3.17 6.74 4.42
CA PRO A 173 2.39 5.56 4.75
C PRO A 173 0.94 5.95 5.09
N VAL A 174 0.00 5.23 4.52
CA VAL A 174 -1.43 5.34 4.82
C VAL A 174 -1.99 3.96 5.16
N ALA A 175 -2.99 3.92 6.03
CA ALA A 175 -3.60 2.68 6.49
C ALA A 175 -5.05 2.56 6.04
N MET A 176 -5.45 1.35 5.71
CA MET A 176 -6.82 0.93 5.44
C MET A 176 -7.19 -0.13 6.48
N ASP A 177 -8.12 0.20 7.37
CA ASP A 177 -8.55 -0.71 8.43
C ASP A 177 -9.69 -1.62 7.95
N THR A 178 -9.80 -2.80 8.57
CA THR A 178 -10.78 -3.82 8.20
C THR A 178 -11.69 -4.21 9.37
N GLU A 179 -12.88 -4.74 9.10
CA GLU A 179 -13.80 -5.24 10.14
C GLU A 179 -13.22 -6.41 10.94
N GLN A 180 -12.32 -7.20 10.32
CA GLN A 180 -11.62 -8.31 10.95
C GLN A 180 -10.55 -7.83 11.96
N GLY A 181 -10.25 -6.54 11.96
CA GLY A 181 -9.26 -5.92 12.82
C GLY A 181 -7.84 -5.99 12.26
N ASP A 182 -7.66 -6.48 11.03
CA ASP A 182 -6.44 -6.34 10.23
C ASP A 182 -6.27 -4.90 9.74
N VAL A 183 -5.02 -4.54 9.44
CA VAL A 183 -4.66 -3.24 8.86
C VAL A 183 -3.83 -3.45 7.60
N LEU A 184 -4.25 -2.85 6.49
CA LEU A 184 -3.48 -2.82 5.25
C LEU A 184 -2.73 -1.50 5.15
N ILE A 185 -1.43 -1.55 4.92
CA ILE A 185 -0.55 -0.38 4.78
C ILE A 185 -0.22 -0.18 3.32
N PHE A 186 -0.37 1.05 2.86
CA PHE A 186 -0.05 1.52 1.53
C PHE A 186 0.96 2.66 1.61
N PHE A 187 1.74 2.85 0.56
CA PHE A 187 2.58 4.02 0.38
C PHE A 187 1.95 4.93 -0.67
N ALA A 188 1.63 6.16 -0.28
CA ALA A 188 0.96 7.14 -1.12
C ALA A 188 1.93 8.25 -1.53
N ASN A 189 1.79 8.72 -2.78
CA ASN A 189 2.38 9.98 -3.20
C ASN A 189 1.62 11.14 -2.53
N THR A 190 2.37 11.99 -1.84
CA THR A 190 1.86 13.17 -1.15
C THR A 190 2.47 14.41 -1.78
N TRP A 191 1.64 15.37 -2.16
CA TRP A 191 2.08 16.67 -2.64
C TRP A 191 2.08 17.70 -1.51
N HIS A 192 3.22 18.37 -1.32
CA HIS A 192 3.42 19.42 -0.33
C HIS A 192 3.50 20.76 -1.05
N ASN A 193 2.50 21.63 -0.83
CA ASN A 193 2.55 23.01 -1.30
C ASN A 193 3.65 23.77 -0.55
N ARG A 194 4.38 24.64 -1.24
CA ARG A 194 5.41 25.53 -0.64
C ARG A 194 4.83 26.71 0.12
#